data_AF-X6NRV6-F1
#
_entry.id   AF-X6NRV6-F1
#
_cell.length_a   1.000
_cell.length_b   1.000
_cell.length_c   1.000
_cell.angle_alpha   90.00
_cell.angle_beta   90.00
_cell.angle_gamma   90.00
#
_symmetry.space_group_name_H-M   'P 1'
#
loop_
_entity.id
_entity.type
_entity.pdbx_description
1 polymer ?
#
loop_
_entity_poly.entity_id
_entity_poly.type
_entity_poly.pdbx_seq_one_letter_code
_entity_poly.pdbx_strand_id
1 'polypeptide(L)'
;MYVYCCCDCLQCSGAQGGPPTQRFYLNNKPLFTNGWLDMGYWPDGIYTAPSDDAILFDLQSVKRYGFNMIRVQEKVHNERWYYHADTLGVLVWQDAPQKYSGATADTVPLFTNDLNAMVLGKINHPRSFSISSICHNLTLACHWDIFNEDECWQVFSNVDDVVNEISALDSTRLINSDSGGSANAFGFGNVNDIYSLPSPIDNLPSDVQYAVLGNYGGLGYFVTGKEWVNNACTANKVVDSTQQLLTTYSSYLNQLMLWKGDLSGVVYVRMADTELQCNGFMTYDRTDKLNSTQIDQIQILNQKLISSMS
;
A
#
# COMPACT_ATOMS: atom_id res chain seq x y z
N MET A 1 4.66 4.41 34.88
CA MET A 1 5.60 3.36 34.42
C MET A 1 5.17 3.01 33.01
N TYR A 2 5.80 3.64 32.01
CA TYR A 2 5.42 3.46 30.60
C TYR A 2 6.07 2.18 30.08
N VAL A 3 5.25 1.19 29.75
CA VAL A 3 5.71 -0.07 29.17
C VAL A 3 5.75 0.12 27.65
N TYR A 4 6.95 0.07 27.07
CA TYR A 4 7.17 0.11 25.63
C TYR A 4 6.93 -1.31 25.07
N CYS A 5 5.80 -1.58 24.36
CA CYS A 5 5.76 -2.71 23.40
C CYS A 5 6.42 -2.17 22.13
N CYS A 6 7.71 -2.42 21.94
CA CYS A 6 8.42 -2.10 20.69
C CYS A 6 7.96 -3.11 19.64
N CYS A 7 7.10 -2.70 18.71
CA CYS A 7 6.97 -3.37 17.42
C CYS A 7 8.08 -2.82 16.52
N ASP A 8 9.24 -3.48 16.51
CA ASP A 8 10.35 -3.08 15.66
C ASP A 8 10.03 -3.45 14.20
N CYS A 9 9.63 -2.45 13.40
CA CYS A 9 9.66 -2.47 11.92
C CYS A 9 11.04 -2.02 11.41
N LEU A 10 12.12 -2.48 12.04
CA LEU A 10 13.37 -1.70 12.08
C LEU A 10 14.63 -2.43 11.66
N GLN A 11 14.54 -3.56 10.94
CA GLN A 11 15.75 -4.21 10.45
C GLN A 11 15.67 -4.61 8.97
N CYS A 12 16.25 -3.74 8.15
CA CYS A 12 16.92 -4.11 6.91
C CYS A 12 18.22 -4.86 7.31
N SER A 13 18.14 -6.16 7.58
CA SER A 13 19.36 -6.95 7.81
C SER A 13 19.28 -8.34 7.20
N GLY A 14 20.36 -8.71 6.51
CA GLY A 14 20.48 -9.97 5.78
C GLY A 14 20.30 -11.20 6.67
N ALA A 15 19.67 -12.24 6.11
CA ALA A 15 19.63 -13.56 6.73
C ALA A 15 21.07 -14.03 7.04
N GLN A 16 21.30 -14.47 8.27
CA GLN A 16 22.56 -15.09 8.69
C GLN A 16 22.92 -16.23 7.72
N GLY A 17 23.99 -16.04 6.92
CA GLY A 17 24.56 -17.07 6.04
C GLY A 17 24.30 -16.94 4.54
N GLY A 18 23.64 -15.88 4.06
CA GLY A 18 23.53 -15.53 2.63
C GLY A 18 24.02 -14.11 2.33
N PRO A 19 24.12 -13.67 1.06
CA PRO A 19 24.32 -12.25 0.77
C PRO A 19 23.18 -11.44 1.44
N PRO A 20 23.48 -10.27 2.04
CA PRO A 20 22.46 -9.51 2.74
C PRO A 20 21.42 -9.02 1.74
N THR A 21 20.26 -9.69 1.69
CA THR A 21 19.09 -9.16 0.98
C THR A 21 18.34 -8.28 1.97
N GLN A 22 18.25 -6.99 1.66
CA GLN A 22 17.41 -6.09 2.43
C GLN A 22 15.96 -6.54 2.29
N ARG A 23 15.28 -6.78 3.41
CA ARG A 23 13.87 -7.19 3.43
C ARG A 23 13.08 -6.41 4.46
N PHE A 24 11.77 -6.41 4.28
CA PHE A 24 10.84 -5.94 5.30
C PHE A 24 10.73 -6.96 6.44
N TYR A 25 10.91 -6.48 7.68
CA TYR A 25 10.74 -7.27 8.89
C TYR A 25 9.66 -6.66 9.77
N LEU A 26 8.80 -7.50 10.30
CA LEU A 26 7.84 -7.16 11.33
C LEU A 26 8.08 -8.03 12.57
N ASN A 27 8.33 -7.40 13.72
CA ASN A 27 8.63 -8.11 14.97
C ASN A 27 9.77 -9.13 14.81
N ASN A 28 10.86 -8.72 14.15
CA ASN A 28 12.05 -9.53 13.85
C ASN A 28 11.79 -10.77 12.98
N LYS A 29 10.68 -10.80 12.23
CA LYS A 29 10.39 -11.84 11.25
C LYS A 29 10.23 -11.23 9.86
N PRO A 30 10.81 -11.83 8.82
CA PRO A 30 10.50 -11.40 7.46
C PRO A 30 9.01 -11.53 7.23
N LEU A 31 8.42 -10.50 6.61
CA LEU A 31 7.02 -10.50 6.24
C LEU A 31 6.89 -9.94 4.84
N PHE A 32 6.25 -10.69 3.96
CA PHE A 32 5.86 -10.18 2.66
C PHE A 32 4.56 -9.39 2.78
N THR A 33 4.59 -8.11 2.43
CA THR A 33 3.38 -7.25 2.45
C THR A 33 2.66 -7.36 1.12
N ASN A 34 1.45 -7.89 1.13
CA ASN A 34 0.61 -8.01 -0.05
C ASN A 34 -0.68 -7.23 0.22
N GLY A 35 -0.90 -6.19 -0.57
CA GLY A 35 -2.02 -5.29 -0.39
C GLY A 35 -2.63 -4.81 -1.69
N TRP A 36 -3.59 -3.92 -1.56
CA TRP A 36 -4.16 -3.18 -2.68
C TRP A 36 -4.09 -1.67 -2.46
N LEU A 37 -4.23 -0.94 -3.55
CA LEU A 37 -4.27 0.52 -3.55
C LEU A 37 -5.68 1.01 -3.19
N ASP A 38 -5.74 1.92 -2.21
CA ASP A 38 -6.93 2.64 -1.79
C ASP A 38 -6.77 4.14 -2.07
N MET A 39 -7.51 4.67 -3.05
CA MET A 39 -7.60 6.13 -3.27
C MET A 39 -8.70 6.77 -2.42
N GLY A 40 -9.45 5.97 -1.67
CA GLY A 40 -10.50 6.41 -0.78
C GLY A 40 -11.60 7.24 -1.44
N TYR A 41 -11.99 6.87 -2.67
CA TYR A 41 -13.16 7.40 -3.38
C TYR A 41 -14.43 6.66 -2.97
N TRP A 42 -15.48 7.41 -2.66
CA TRP A 42 -16.78 6.94 -2.21
C TRP A 42 -17.88 7.52 -3.10
N PRO A 43 -18.88 6.74 -3.54
CA PRO A 43 -19.94 7.22 -4.43
C PRO A 43 -20.66 8.48 -3.95
N ASP A 44 -20.94 8.56 -2.65
CA ASP A 44 -21.72 9.67 -2.08
C ASP A 44 -20.86 10.84 -1.59
N GLY A 45 -19.64 10.54 -1.09
CA GLY A 45 -18.82 11.49 -0.34
C GLY A 45 -17.47 11.82 -0.97
N ILE A 46 -17.17 11.25 -2.15
CA ILE A 46 -15.87 11.28 -2.84
C ILE A 46 -14.76 10.89 -1.86
N TYR A 47 -14.16 11.81 -1.11
CA TYR A 47 -13.09 11.47 -0.16
C TYR A 47 -13.57 11.11 1.26
N THR A 48 -14.87 11.21 1.53
CA THR A 48 -15.45 10.92 2.86
C THR A 48 -16.26 9.63 2.82
N ALA A 49 -15.89 8.68 3.68
CA ALA A 49 -16.67 7.46 3.86
C ALA A 49 -18.08 7.79 4.41
N PRO A 50 -19.14 7.13 3.92
CA PRO A 50 -20.52 7.46 4.31
C PRO A 50 -20.87 7.04 5.75
N SER A 51 -20.13 6.09 6.33
CA SER A 51 -20.34 5.62 7.72
C SER A 51 -19.12 4.86 8.26
N ASP A 52 -19.11 4.59 9.57
CA ASP A 52 -18.15 3.68 10.20
C ASP A 52 -18.25 2.25 9.64
N ASP A 53 -19.47 1.78 9.35
CA ASP A 53 -19.67 0.45 8.76
C ASP A 53 -19.04 0.34 7.37
N ALA A 54 -19.07 1.43 6.59
CA ALA A 54 -18.40 1.48 5.30
C ALA A 54 -16.88 1.43 5.43
N ILE A 55 -16.30 2.15 6.40
CA ILE A 55 -14.87 2.05 6.75
C ILE A 55 -14.51 0.61 7.13
N LEU A 56 -15.30 0.00 8.02
CA LEU A 56 -15.09 -1.39 8.44
C LEU A 56 -15.19 -2.37 7.26
N PHE A 57 -16.15 -2.17 6.35
CA PHE A 57 -16.32 -3.03 5.18
C PHE A 57 -15.07 -3.03 4.27
N ASP A 58 -14.54 -1.84 3.95
CA ASP A 58 -13.34 -1.72 3.11
C ASP A 58 -12.12 -2.38 3.79
N LEU A 59 -11.92 -2.15 5.10
CA LEU A 59 -10.83 -2.76 5.86
C LEU A 59 -10.97 -4.27 6.06
N GLN A 60 -12.17 -4.77 6.34
CA GLN A 60 -12.44 -6.22 6.44
C GLN A 60 -12.25 -6.92 5.10
N SER A 61 -12.51 -6.22 3.99
CA SER A 61 -12.33 -6.76 2.65
C SER A 61 -10.86 -7.13 2.37
N VAL A 62 -9.89 -6.48 3.02
CA VAL A 62 -8.47 -6.86 2.96
C VAL A 62 -8.28 -8.33 3.36
N LYS A 63 -8.82 -8.72 4.52
CA LYS A 63 -8.73 -10.10 5.01
C LYS A 63 -9.61 -11.05 4.20
N ARG A 64 -10.78 -10.57 3.74
CA ARG A 64 -11.70 -11.33 2.87
C ARG A 64 -11.05 -11.77 1.58
N TYR A 65 -10.22 -10.91 0.97
CA TYR A 65 -9.44 -11.23 -0.22
C TYR A 65 -8.03 -11.77 0.08
N GLY A 66 -7.68 -12.01 1.34
CA GLY A 66 -6.42 -12.64 1.75
C GLY A 66 -5.19 -11.73 1.75
N PHE A 67 -5.39 -10.43 1.59
CA PHE A 67 -4.35 -9.42 1.75
C PHE A 67 -4.00 -9.19 3.23
N ASN A 68 -2.85 -8.57 3.50
CA ASN A 68 -2.43 -8.17 4.85
C ASN A 68 -2.14 -6.67 4.99
N MET A 69 -2.24 -5.90 3.91
CA MET A 69 -1.83 -4.51 3.83
C MET A 69 -2.76 -3.69 2.93
N ILE A 70 -2.90 -2.39 3.20
CA ILE A 70 -3.48 -1.39 2.29
C ILE A 70 -2.47 -0.27 2.08
N ARG A 71 -2.34 0.19 0.83
CA ARG A 71 -1.68 1.45 0.50
C ARG A 71 -2.69 2.56 0.29
N VAL A 72 -2.64 3.58 1.13
CA VAL A 72 -3.49 4.76 1.07
C VAL A 72 -2.83 5.77 0.14
N GLN A 73 -3.40 5.92 -1.06
CA GLN A 73 -2.80 6.73 -2.12
C GLN A 73 -3.09 8.22 -1.94
N GLU A 74 -2.02 9.02 -1.86
CA GLU A 74 -1.98 10.48 -1.91
C GLU A 74 -3.03 11.21 -1.06
N LYS A 75 -3.45 10.60 0.05
CA LYS A 75 -4.46 11.15 0.96
C LYS A 75 -4.25 10.64 2.37
N VAL A 76 -4.81 11.35 3.35
CA VAL A 76 -4.88 10.89 4.73
C VAL A 76 -6.33 10.62 5.11
N HIS A 77 -6.62 9.44 5.67
CA HIS A 77 -7.98 9.14 6.17
C HIS A 77 -8.24 9.79 7.54
N ASN A 78 -9.47 9.72 8.04
CA ASN A 78 -9.78 10.16 9.39
C ASN A 78 -9.27 9.16 10.45
N GLU A 79 -9.19 9.57 11.72
CA GLU A 79 -8.69 8.68 12.81
C GLU A 79 -9.50 7.41 13.00
N ARG A 80 -10.80 7.41 12.67
CA ARG A 80 -11.62 6.19 12.79
C ARG A 80 -11.17 5.11 11.83
N TRP A 81 -10.72 5.49 10.64
CA TRP A 81 -10.16 4.56 9.67
C TRP A 81 -8.90 3.87 10.21
N TYR A 82 -7.94 4.64 10.74
CA TYR A 82 -6.71 4.06 11.32
C TYR A 82 -7.00 3.25 12.58
N TYR A 83 -7.95 3.69 13.43
CA TYR A 83 -8.41 2.91 14.57
C TYR A 83 -8.94 1.53 14.14
N HIS A 84 -9.81 1.49 13.12
CA HIS A 84 -10.34 0.22 12.62
C HIS A 84 -9.25 -0.63 11.98
N ALA A 85 -8.33 -0.03 11.23
CA ALA A 85 -7.18 -0.72 10.68
C ALA A 85 -6.37 -1.38 11.81
N ASP A 86 -6.04 -0.64 12.87
CA ASP A 86 -5.37 -1.12 14.09
C ASP A 86 -6.07 -2.33 14.72
N THR A 87 -7.38 -2.26 14.91
CA THR A 87 -8.13 -3.35 15.53
C THR A 87 -8.22 -4.61 14.66
N LEU A 88 -8.12 -4.46 13.34
CA LEU A 88 -8.21 -5.56 12.37
C LEU A 88 -6.85 -6.17 11.99
N GLY A 89 -5.74 -5.55 12.39
CA GLY A 89 -4.39 -6.03 12.06
C GLY A 89 -4.09 -6.00 10.55
N VAL A 90 -4.49 -4.93 9.88
CA VAL A 90 -4.21 -4.61 8.47
C VAL A 90 -3.08 -3.59 8.38
N LEU A 91 -1.90 -3.95 7.87
CA LEU A 91 -0.80 -3.01 7.69
C LEU A 91 -1.17 -1.83 6.78
N VAL A 92 -0.59 -0.66 7.04
CA VAL A 92 -0.87 0.56 6.27
C VAL A 92 0.42 1.09 5.65
N TRP A 93 0.33 1.35 4.36
CA TRP A 93 1.31 2.04 3.53
C TRP A 93 0.73 3.45 3.29
N GLN A 94 1.39 4.50 3.77
CA GLN A 94 0.78 5.84 3.84
C GLN A 94 1.54 6.84 2.99
N ASP A 95 0.90 7.26 1.90
CA ASP A 95 1.39 8.29 1.01
C ASP A 95 1.10 9.70 1.53
N ALA A 96 2.02 10.61 1.31
CA ALA A 96 1.78 12.03 1.49
C ALA A 96 0.74 12.55 0.47
N PRO A 97 -0.18 13.44 0.87
CA PRO A 97 -0.94 14.21 -0.09
C PRO A 97 -0.01 15.07 -0.94
N GLN A 98 -0.18 15.02 -2.25
CA GLN A 98 0.69 15.76 -3.17
C GLN A 98 -0.09 16.39 -4.32
N LYS A 99 0.57 17.33 -5.01
CA LYS A 99 -0.02 18.04 -6.14
C LYS A 99 0.24 17.26 -7.42
N TYR A 100 -0.83 16.66 -7.94
CA TYR A 100 -0.82 16.04 -9.26
C TYR A 100 -0.51 17.06 -10.35
N SER A 101 0.63 16.88 -11.01
CA SER A 101 1.14 17.73 -12.10
C SER A 101 1.35 19.22 -11.75
N GLY A 102 2.40 19.81 -12.32
CA GLY A 102 2.64 21.25 -12.20
C GLY A 102 2.96 21.71 -10.77
N ALA A 103 3.69 20.89 -10.01
CA ALA A 103 4.37 21.36 -8.81
C ALA A 103 5.33 22.50 -9.15
N THR A 104 5.47 23.47 -8.25
CA THR A 104 6.38 24.62 -8.40
C THR A 104 7.09 24.87 -7.08
N ALA A 105 8.06 25.79 -7.04
CA ALA A 105 8.69 26.19 -5.78
C ALA A 105 7.68 26.64 -4.71
N ASP A 106 6.53 27.21 -5.12
CA ASP A 106 5.46 27.61 -4.20
C ASP A 106 4.72 26.41 -3.57
N THR A 107 4.82 25.22 -4.17
CA THR A 107 4.25 23.97 -3.64
C THR A 107 5.04 23.45 -2.44
N VAL A 108 6.36 23.66 -2.41
CA VAL A 108 7.27 23.13 -1.38
C VAL A 108 6.79 23.39 0.05
N PRO A 109 6.53 24.64 0.48
CA PRO A 109 6.10 24.88 1.87
C PRO A 109 4.74 24.27 2.21
N LEU A 110 3.83 24.12 1.24
CA LEU A 110 2.53 23.49 1.46
C LEU A 110 2.69 21.98 1.67
N PHE A 111 3.41 21.32 0.76
CA PHE A 111 3.71 19.91 0.84
C PHE A 111 4.44 19.55 2.13
N THR A 112 5.51 20.28 2.49
CA THR A 112 6.26 20.02 3.72
C THR A 112 5.38 20.14 4.97
N ASN A 113 4.48 21.13 5.01
CA ASN A 113 3.55 21.28 6.13
C ASN A 113 2.56 20.11 6.23
N ASP A 114 1.97 19.69 5.10
CA ASP A 114 1.00 18.60 5.06
C ASP A 114 1.66 17.25 5.38
N LEU A 115 2.86 17.00 4.85
CA LEU A 115 3.68 15.82 5.15
C LEU A 115 4.02 15.73 6.64
N ASN A 116 4.49 16.83 7.24
CA ASN A 116 4.80 16.88 8.67
C ASN A 116 3.54 16.68 9.53
N ALA A 117 2.42 17.29 9.14
CA ALA A 117 1.14 17.11 9.83
C ALA A 117 0.64 15.66 9.75
N MET A 118 0.80 15.01 8.60
CA MET A 118 0.49 13.59 8.41
C MET A 118 1.32 12.72 9.36
N VAL A 119 2.65 12.85 9.34
CA VAL A 119 3.53 12.03 10.17
C VAL A 119 3.24 12.25 11.65
N LEU A 120 3.19 13.51 12.11
CA LEU A 120 2.91 13.84 13.51
C LEU A 120 1.51 13.39 13.96
N GLY A 121 0.51 13.49 13.08
CA GLY A 121 -0.86 13.05 13.36
C GLY A 121 -0.97 11.53 13.48
N LYS A 122 -0.15 10.79 12.73
CA LYS A 122 -0.27 9.32 12.59
C LYS A 122 0.83 8.51 13.29
N ILE A 123 1.83 9.17 13.87
CA ILE A 123 2.94 8.50 14.58
C ILE A 123 2.48 7.56 15.70
N ASN A 124 1.30 7.83 16.29
CA ASN A 124 0.71 7.03 17.36
C ASN A 124 -0.06 5.78 16.89
N HIS A 125 -0.08 5.48 15.59
CA HIS A 125 -0.70 4.26 15.04
C HIS A 125 0.36 3.22 14.69
N PRO A 126 0.71 2.24 15.56
CA PRO A 126 -0.02 1.73 16.72
C PRO A 126 0.73 1.97 18.02
N ARG A 127 0.21 2.82 18.91
CA ARG A 127 0.89 3.12 20.17
C ARG A 127 0.04 2.96 21.41
N SER A 128 -1.08 2.23 21.33
CA SER A 128 -1.79 1.82 22.54
C SER A 128 -2.61 0.55 22.39
N PHE A 129 -1.94 -0.60 22.49
CA PHE A 129 -2.56 -1.77 23.12
C PHE A 129 -1.59 -2.36 24.15
N SER A 130 -1.55 -1.69 25.30
CA SER A 130 -1.15 -2.32 26.57
C SER A 130 -2.29 -3.25 27.00
N ILE A 131 -2.27 -4.50 26.54
CA ILE A 131 -2.78 -5.66 27.29
C ILE A 131 -1.88 -6.84 26.90
N SER A 132 -1.17 -7.34 27.91
CA SER A 132 -0.42 -8.60 27.86
C SER A 132 -1.19 -9.67 27.09
N SER A 133 -0.56 -10.27 26.08
CA SER A 133 -1.03 -11.37 25.19
C SER A 133 -1.56 -11.04 23.79
N ILE A 134 -1.71 -9.76 23.39
CA ILE A 134 -2.26 -9.39 22.04
C ILE A 134 -1.25 -8.64 21.12
N CYS A 135 0.04 -8.48 21.48
CA CYS A 135 1.06 -7.85 20.59
C CYS A 135 1.36 -8.66 19.28
N HIS A 136 0.51 -9.60 18.85
CA HIS A 136 0.64 -10.36 17.60
C HIS A 136 -0.21 -9.81 16.43
N ASN A 137 -1.16 -8.89 16.67
CA ASN A 137 -2.16 -8.47 15.67
C ASN A 137 -2.29 -6.94 15.47
N LEU A 138 -1.33 -6.13 15.91
CA LEU A 138 -1.42 -4.68 15.70
C LEU A 138 -0.94 -4.28 14.29
N THR A 139 -1.79 -3.53 13.60
CA THR A 139 -1.45 -2.79 12.37
C THR A 139 -0.40 -1.76 12.65
N LEU A 140 0.56 -1.66 11.74
CA LEU A 140 1.48 -0.55 11.69
C LEU A 140 1.20 0.21 10.40
N ALA A 141 1.09 1.54 10.48
CA ALA A 141 1.67 2.33 9.38
C ALA A 141 3.13 1.88 9.32
N CYS A 142 3.50 1.08 8.34
CA CYS A 142 4.80 0.39 8.35
C CYS A 142 5.86 1.09 7.50
N HIS A 143 5.44 2.03 6.64
CA HIS A 143 6.32 2.96 5.96
C HIS A 143 5.57 4.26 5.56
N TRP A 144 6.32 5.33 5.37
CA TRP A 144 5.87 6.61 4.81
C TRP A 144 6.31 6.71 3.35
N ASP A 145 5.37 6.93 2.43
CA ASP A 145 5.67 7.26 1.04
C ASP A 145 5.67 8.80 0.92
N ILE A 146 6.85 9.38 0.67
CA ILE A 146 6.99 10.85 0.62
C ILE A 146 6.46 11.38 -0.71
N PHE A 147 7.04 10.96 -1.83
CA PHE A 147 6.60 11.31 -3.17
C PHE A 147 5.98 10.09 -3.85
N ASN A 148 5.23 10.30 -4.95
CA ASN A 148 4.70 9.24 -5.79
C ASN A 148 4.82 9.61 -7.27
N GLU A 149 5.33 8.69 -8.11
CA GLU A 149 5.45 8.79 -9.58
C GLU A 149 6.09 10.09 -10.09
N ASP A 150 7.21 10.48 -9.51
CA ASP A 150 7.95 11.70 -9.85
C ASP A 150 7.25 13.02 -9.51
N GLU A 151 6.15 12.95 -8.75
CA GLU A 151 5.41 14.13 -8.38
C GLU A 151 6.11 14.89 -7.25
N CYS A 152 6.11 16.21 -7.38
CA CYS A 152 6.64 17.19 -6.43
C CYS A 152 8.16 17.14 -6.16
N TRP A 153 8.84 15.98 -6.14
CA TRP A 153 10.25 15.90 -5.71
C TRP A 153 11.18 16.81 -6.53
N GLN A 154 10.89 16.99 -7.82
CA GLN A 154 11.69 17.80 -8.75
C GLN A 154 11.76 19.29 -8.39
N VAL A 155 10.83 19.78 -7.55
CA VAL A 155 10.84 21.18 -7.09
C VAL A 155 11.57 21.35 -5.75
N PHE A 156 12.02 20.27 -5.13
CA PHE A 156 12.89 20.30 -3.96
C PHE A 156 14.35 20.39 -4.40
N SER A 157 15.16 21.13 -3.63
CA SER A 157 16.59 21.26 -3.90
C SER A 157 17.35 19.94 -3.68
N ASN A 158 16.91 19.15 -2.72
CA ASN A 158 17.50 17.86 -2.36
C ASN A 158 16.43 16.96 -1.73
N VAL A 159 16.25 15.75 -2.25
CA VAL A 159 15.28 14.76 -1.73
C VAL A 159 15.72 14.22 -0.37
N ASP A 160 17.03 14.09 -0.13
CA ASP A 160 17.58 13.58 1.14
C ASP A 160 17.21 14.47 2.33
N ASP A 161 17.11 15.79 2.12
CA ASP A 161 16.73 16.72 3.19
C ASP A 161 15.31 16.40 3.72
N VAL A 162 14.39 16.08 2.80
CA VAL A 162 13.00 15.72 3.14
C VAL A 162 12.95 14.36 3.82
N VAL A 163 13.70 13.37 3.32
CA VAL A 163 13.80 12.05 3.94
C VAL A 163 14.36 12.15 5.37
N ASN A 164 15.41 12.94 5.57
CA ASN A 164 16.02 13.15 6.88
C ASN A 164 15.09 13.91 7.84
N GLU A 165 14.30 14.86 7.35
CA GLU A 165 13.27 15.54 8.13
C GLU A 165 12.23 14.54 8.67
N ILE A 166 11.72 13.65 7.81
CA ILE A 166 10.74 12.63 8.21
C ILE A 166 11.36 11.60 9.15
N SER A 167 12.59 11.17 8.90
CA SER A 167 13.33 10.28 9.79
C SER A 167 13.54 10.89 11.18
N ALA A 168 13.74 12.21 11.27
CA ALA A 168 13.84 12.93 12.53
C ALA A 168 12.50 13.05 13.28
N LEU A 169 11.39 13.15 12.55
CA LEU A 169 10.03 13.17 13.14
C LEU A 169 9.58 11.79 13.62
N ASP A 170 9.90 10.74 12.85
CA ASP A 170 9.52 9.37 13.15
C ASP A 170 10.61 8.37 12.73
N SER A 171 11.52 8.10 13.66
CA SER A 171 12.60 7.14 13.47
C SER A 171 12.16 5.66 13.63
N THR A 172 10.85 5.40 13.73
CA THR A 172 10.32 4.04 14.01
C THR A 172 9.73 3.35 12.78
N ARG A 173 9.49 4.10 11.71
CA ARG A 173 8.92 3.60 10.45
C ARG A 173 9.91 3.75 9.31
N LEU A 174 9.71 2.92 8.30
CA LEU A 174 10.51 2.93 7.09
C LEU A 174 10.05 4.08 6.18
N ILE A 175 10.93 4.56 5.31
CA ILE A 175 10.64 5.67 4.40
C ILE A 175 10.86 5.22 2.96
N ASN A 176 9.89 5.44 2.09
CA ASN A 176 10.03 5.35 0.65
C ASN A 176 10.11 6.78 0.12
N SER A 177 11.19 7.10 -0.57
CA SER A 177 11.39 8.47 -1.06
C SER A 177 10.37 8.84 -2.12
N ASP A 178 10.12 7.97 -3.10
CA ASP A 178 9.30 8.28 -4.26
C ASP A 178 8.68 7.02 -4.84
N SER A 179 7.48 6.67 -4.37
CA SER A 179 6.81 5.43 -4.76
C SER A 179 6.64 5.34 -6.28
N GLY A 180 7.31 4.34 -6.89
CA GLY A 180 7.30 4.13 -8.34
C GLY A 180 8.08 5.15 -9.19
N GLY A 181 8.62 6.21 -8.57
CA GLY A 181 9.28 7.30 -9.27
C GLY A 181 10.81 7.21 -9.25
N SER A 182 11.45 8.10 -10.00
CA SER A 182 12.88 8.03 -10.27
C SER A 182 13.76 8.43 -9.09
N ALA A 183 13.23 9.17 -8.10
CA ALA A 183 14.02 9.58 -6.94
C ALA A 183 14.39 8.40 -6.01
N ASN A 184 13.70 7.26 -6.11
CA ASN A 184 14.11 6.03 -5.43
C ASN A 184 15.51 5.55 -5.83
N ALA A 185 15.93 5.81 -7.07
CA ALA A 185 17.26 5.45 -7.56
C ALA A 185 18.39 6.24 -6.89
N PHE A 186 18.08 7.31 -6.15
CA PHE A 186 19.06 8.06 -5.36
C PHE A 186 19.51 7.29 -4.11
N GLY A 187 18.77 6.25 -3.70
CA GLY A 187 19.13 5.42 -2.55
C GLY A 187 18.77 6.04 -1.20
N PHE A 188 17.94 7.09 -1.18
CA PHE A 188 17.44 7.67 0.06
C PHE A 188 16.28 6.84 0.63
N GLY A 189 16.14 6.85 1.95
CA GLY A 189 15.14 6.03 2.65
C GLY A 189 15.49 4.55 2.68
N ASN A 190 14.47 3.70 2.77
CA ASN A 190 14.58 2.27 3.02
C ASN A 190 13.95 1.40 1.92
N VAL A 191 13.20 1.98 1.00
CA VAL A 191 12.39 1.25 0.01
C VAL A 191 12.87 1.57 -1.40
N ASN A 192 13.13 0.53 -2.19
CA ASN A 192 13.30 0.61 -3.64
C ASN A 192 11.98 0.16 -4.27
N ASP A 193 11.15 1.13 -4.62
CA ASP A 193 9.81 0.89 -5.15
C ASP A 193 9.75 1.18 -6.66
N ILE A 194 9.19 0.23 -7.41
CA ILE A 194 8.94 0.34 -8.84
C ILE A 194 7.47 0.05 -9.15
N TYR A 195 6.98 0.60 -10.26
CA TYR A 195 5.63 0.32 -10.77
C TYR A 195 5.67 -0.45 -12.08
N SER A 196 4.69 -1.32 -12.29
CA SER A 196 4.45 -1.93 -13.59
C SER A 196 3.00 -2.32 -13.79
N LEU A 197 2.34 -1.62 -14.70
CA LEU A 197 0.95 -1.88 -15.06
C LEU A 197 0.87 -2.35 -16.53
N PRO A 198 0.15 -3.45 -16.84
CA PRO A 198 -0.63 -4.27 -15.91
C PRO A 198 0.13 -5.45 -15.29
N SER A 199 1.13 -5.99 -15.99
CA SER A 199 1.81 -7.22 -15.58
C SER A 199 2.88 -6.92 -14.54
N PRO A 200 3.05 -7.78 -13.52
CA PRO A 200 4.11 -7.57 -12.55
C PRO A 200 5.49 -7.78 -13.21
N ILE A 201 6.48 -7.06 -12.68
CA ILE A 201 7.89 -7.21 -13.01
C ILE A 201 8.69 -7.39 -11.72
N ASP A 202 9.87 -7.96 -11.86
CA ASP A 202 10.79 -8.16 -10.73
C ASP A 202 11.51 -6.86 -10.36
N ASN A 203 11.94 -6.76 -9.11
CA ASN A 203 12.83 -5.71 -8.63
C ASN A 203 13.79 -6.30 -7.59
N LEU A 204 15.03 -5.80 -7.58
CA LEU A 204 16.06 -6.26 -6.66
C LEU A 204 16.31 -5.24 -5.55
N PRO A 205 16.56 -5.69 -4.31
CA PRO A 205 16.98 -4.79 -3.25
C PRO A 205 18.33 -4.17 -3.60
N SER A 206 18.56 -2.94 -3.15
CA SER A 206 19.88 -2.31 -3.18
C SER A 206 20.66 -2.66 -1.91
N ASP A 207 21.88 -2.14 -1.79
CA ASP A 207 22.67 -2.32 -0.56
C ASP A 207 21.99 -1.69 0.67
N VAL A 208 21.09 -0.72 0.48
CA VAL A 208 20.47 0.09 1.54
C VAL A 208 18.94 0.03 1.57
N GLN A 209 18.29 -0.43 0.49
CA GLN A 209 16.84 -0.48 0.38
C GLN A 209 16.33 -1.88 0.07
N TYR A 210 15.22 -2.29 0.70
CA TYR A 210 14.48 -3.48 0.28
C TYR A 210 13.61 -3.16 -0.93
N ALA A 211 13.37 -4.13 -1.80
CA ALA A 211 12.60 -3.90 -3.02
C ALA A 211 11.11 -4.23 -2.86
N VAL A 212 10.27 -3.43 -3.53
CA VAL A 212 8.82 -3.65 -3.64
C VAL A 212 8.33 -3.34 -5.06
N LEU A 213 7.14 -3.84 -5.38
CA LEU A 213 6.36 -3.47 -6.57
C LEU A 213 5.11 -2.71 -6.10
N GLY A 214 5.25 -1.40 -5.92
CA GLY A 214 4.26 -0.54 -5.27
C GLY A 214 3.02 -0.25 -6.10
N ASN A 215 2.97 -0.67 -7.37
CA ASN A 215 1.75 -0.80 -8.17
C ASN A 215 1.91 -1.87 -9.27
N TYR A 216 0.95 -2.78 -9.34
CA TYR A 216 0.75 -3.67 -10.49
C TYR A 216 -0.72 -4.03 -10.68
N GLY A 217 -1.06 -4.69 -11.80
CA GLY A 217 -2.42 -5.12 -12.07
C GLY A 217 -3.23 -4.11 -12.88
N GLY A 218 -4.28 -3.54 -12.28
CA GLY A 218 -5.20 -2.67 -13.02
C GLY A 218 -6.11 -3.45 -13.98
N LEU A 219 -6.60 -4.61 -13.55
CA LEU A 219 -7.50 -5.46 -14.37
C LEU A 219 -8.94 -4.97 -14.29
N GLY A 220 -9.52 -4.55 -15.41
CA GLY A 220 -10.88 -4.07 -15.51
C GLY A 220 -11.84 -5.13 -16.04
N TYR A 221 -12.65 -5.72 -15.16
CA TYR A 221 -13.91 -6.34 -15.54
C TYR A 221 -15.02 -5.33 -15.27
N PHE A 222 -15.67 -4.82 -16.33
CA PHE A 222 -16.66 -3.75 -16.21
C PHE A 222 -18.05 -4.33 -16.00
N VAL A 223 -18.77 -3.79 -15.02
CA VAL A 223 -20.14 -4.20 -14.69
C VAL A 223 -21.10 -3.08 -15.11
N THR A 224 -21.88 -3.33 -16.16
CA THR A 224 -22.81 -2.34 -16.71
C THR A 224 -23.83 -1.88 -15.67
N GLY A 225 -24.00 -0.56 -15.56
CA GLY A 225 -24.91 0.10 -14.62
C GLY A 225 -24.32 0.26 -13.21
N LYS A 226 -23.06 -0.12 -13.01
CA LYS A 226 -22.31 0.06 -11.75
C LYS A 226 -21.13 1.02 -11.90
N GLU A 227 -20.91 1.55 -13.11
CA GLU A 227 -19.98 2.64 -13.35
C GLU A 227 -20.47 3.96 -12.75
N TRP A 228 -19.56 4.88 -12.44
CA TRP A 228 -19.93 6.26 -12.12
C TRP A 228 -20.57 6.97 -13.32
N VAL A 229 -19.93 6.83 -14.49
CA VAL A 229 -20.47 7.25 -15.78
C VAL A 229 -20.57 6.02 -16.67
N ASN A 230 -21.80 5.69 -17.07
CA ASN A 230 -22.08 4.53 -17.92
C ASN A 230 -21.19 4.50 -19.17
N ASN A 231 -20.52 3.37 -19.42
CA ASN A 231 -19.62 3.14 -20.56
C ASN A 231 -18.40 4.08 -20.63
N ALA A 232 -18.00 4.70 -19.51
CA ALA A 232 -16.81 5.56 -19.45
C ALA A 232 -15.64 4.92 -18.68
N CYS A 233 -15.78 3.65 -18.26
CA CYS A 233 -14.74 2.94 -17.53
C CYS A 233 -13.45 2.78 -18.34
N THR A 234 -12.34 2.94 -17.64
CA THR A 234 -10.98 2.68 -18.12
C THR A 234 -10.29 1.70 -17.18
N ALA A 235 -9.30 1.00 -17.71
CA ALA A 235 -8.42 0.10 -16.96
C ALA A 235 -7.12 -0.11 -17.73
N ASN A 236 -6.05 -0.49 -17.02
CA ASN A 236 -4.76 -0.81 -17.65
C ASN A 236 -4.86 -2.07 -18.53
N LYS A 237 -5.71 -3.02 -18.15
CA LYS A 237 -6.04 -4.20 -18.95
C LYS A 237 -7.48 -4.61 -18.76
N VAL A 238 -8.27 -4.61 -19.83
CA VAL A 238 -9.65 -5.07 -19.81
C VAL A 238 -9.71 -6.59 -19.93
N VAL A 239 -10.63 -7.21 -19.18
CA VAL A 239 -10.95 -8.64 -19.25
C VAL A 239 -12.46 -8.81 -19.42
N ASP A 240 -12.87 -9.84 -20.15
CA ASP A 240 -14.25 -9.99 -20.63
C ASP A 240 -15.14 -10.83 -19.68
N SER A 241 -14.54 -11.45 -18.66
CA SER A 241 -15.27 -12.28 -17.70
C SER A 241 -14.60 -12.33 -16.33
N THR A 242 -15.40 -12.65 -15.31
CA THR A 242 -14.90 -12.93 -13.96
C THR A 242 -13.90 -14.09 -13.94
N GLN A 243 -14.06 -15.07 -14.83
CA GLN A 243 -13.12 -16.18 -14.97
C GLN A 243 -11.77 -15.69 -15.52
N GLN A 244 -11.77 -14.80 -16.51
CA GLN A 244 -10.54 -14.22 -17.05
C GLN A 244 -9.87 -13.27 -16.05
N LEU A 245 -10.65 -12.53 -15.26
CA LEU A 245 -10.13 -11.74 -14.13
C LEU A 245 -9.37 -12.64 -13.16
N LEU A 246 -10.00 -13.72 -12.68
CA LEU A 246 -9.40 -14.68 -11.77
C LEU A 246 -8.14 -15.32 -12.36
N THR A 247 -8.19 -15.84 -13.59
CA THR A 247 -7.04 -16.55 -14.18
C THR A 247 -5.88 -15.60 -14.46
N THR A 248 -6.14 -14.38 -14.90
CA THR A 248 -5.10 -13.36 -15.14
C THR A 248 -4.46 -12.95 -13.82
N TYR A 249 -5.25 -12.64 -12.80
CA TYR A 249 -4.73 -12.30 -11.48
C TYR A 249 -3.92 -13.46 -10.87
N SER A 250 -4.43 -14.69 -10.96
CA SER A 250 -3.72 -15.90 -10.52
C SER A 250 -2.36 -16.06 -11.22
N SER A 251 -2.29 -15.75 -12.52
CA SER A 251 -1.03 -15.80 -13.28
C SER A 251 -0.01 -14.79 -12.77
N TYR A 252 -0.46 -13.59 -12.39
CA TYR A 252 0.40 -12.56 -11.79
C TYR A 252 0.95 -13.02 -10.45
N LEU A 253 0.11 -13.59 -9.57
CA LEU A 253 0.60 -14.11 -8.29
C LEU A 253 1.57 -15.28 -8.45
N ASN A 254 1.33 -16.16 -9.43
CA ASN A 254 2.25 -17.25 -9.74
C ASN A 254 3.61 -16.74 -10.23
N GLN A 255 3.62 -15.67 -11.02
CA GLN A 255 4.86 -15.03 -11.47
C GLN A 255 5.61 -14.38 -10.29
N LEU A 256 4.91 -13.63 -9.43
CA LEU A 256 5.49 -13.00 -8.24
C LEU A 256 6.15 -14.02 -7.30
N MET A 257 5.56 -15.21 -7.13
CA MET A 257 6.14 -16.29 -6.31
C MET A 257 7.49 -16.81 -6.85
N LEU A 258 7.85 -16.54 -8.10
CA LEU A 258 9.17 -16.93 -8.66
C LEU A 258 10.30 -16.02 -8.18
N TRP A 259 9.99 -14.79 -7.75
CA TRP A 259 10.95 -13.77 -7.30
C TRP A 259 11.12 -13.77 -5.78
N LYS A 260 11.07 -14.98 -5.19
CA LYS A 260 11.16 -15.15 -3.74
C LYS A 260 12.52 -14.63 -3.27
N GLY A 261 12.45 -13.56 -2.50
CA GLY A 261 13.61 -12.95 -1.85
C GLY A 261 14.18 -11.75 -2.55
N ASP A 262 13.66 -11.43 -3.73
CA ASP A 262 13.94 -10.20 -4.45
C ASP A 262 12.96 -9.13 -3.93
N LEU A 263 11.66 -9.39 -4.00
CA LEU A 263 10.61 -8.51 -3.47
C LEU A 263 10.25 -8.79 -2.00
N SER A 264 9.96 -7.71 -1.26
CA SER A 264 9.40 -7.75 0.09
C SER A 264 7.94 -7.32 0.17
N GLY A 265 7.39 -6.77 -0.91
CA GLY A 265 5.99 -6.37 -0.94
C GLY A 265 5.48 -6.00 -2.31
N VAL A 266 4.15 -6.08 -2.47
CA VAL A 266 3.44 -5.74 -3.71
C VAL A 266 2.10 -5.06 -3.40
N VAL A 267 1.66 -4.17 -4.29
CA VAL A 267 0.37 -3.49 -4.19
C VAL A 267 -0.41 -3.68 -5.49
N TYR A 268 -1.54 -4.36 -5.41
CA TYR A 268 -2.46 -4.51 -6.54
C TYR A 268 -3.33 -3.26 -6.71
N VAL A 269 -3.39 -2.73 -7.92
CA VAL A 269 -4.34 -1.69 -8.32
C VAL A 269 -5.61 -2.39 -8.80
N ARG A 270 -6.72 -2.41 -8.06
CA ARG A 270 -7.04 -1.70 -6.80
C ARG A 270 -8.18 -2.40 -6.04
N MET A 271 -8.56 -1.89 -4.87
CA MET A 271 -9.67 -2.44 -4.06
C MET A 271 -11.04 -2.38 -4.77
N ALA A 272 -11.52 -1.16 -5.01
CA ALA A 272 -12.81 -0.87 -5.63
C ALA A 272 -12.62 0.06 -6.82
N ASP A 273 -13.56 0.02 -7.75
CA ASP A 273 -13.63 0.98 -8.84
C ASP A 273 -13.70 2.40 -8.28
N THR A 274 -13.19 3.34 -9.05
CA THR A 274 -13.34 4.79 -8.83
C THR A 274 -14.16 5.37 -9.96
N GLU A 275 -14.23 6.70 -10.07
CA GLU A 275 -15.07 7.37 -11.06
C GLU A 275 -14.84 6.85 -12.49
N LEU A 276 -13.64 6.99 -13.04
CA LEU A 276 -13.34 6.56 -14.41
C LEU A 276 -12.43 5.34 -14.49
N GLN A 277 -11.81 4.92 -13.38
CA GLN A 277 -10.93 3.75 -13.35
C GLN A 277 -11.65 2.57 -12.69
N CYS A 278 -12.03 1.60 -13.51
CA CYS A 278 -12.89 0.49 -13.10
C CYS A 278 -12.12 -0.84 -13.06
N ASN A 279 -10.95 -0.78 -12.44
CA ASN A 279 -9.99 -1.85 -12.26
C ASN A 279 -9.94 -2.40 -10.82
N GLY A 280 -11.02 -2.20 -10.05
CA GLY A 280 -11.18 -2.77 -8.72
C GLY A 280 -11.74 -4.19 -8.75
N PHE A 281 -11.55 -4.94 -7.65
CA PHE A 281 -12.27 -6.20 -7.41
C PHE A 281 -13.73 -6.01 -7.01
N MET A 282 -14.06 -4.80 -6.53
CA MET A 282 -15.43 -4.37 -6.27
C MET A 282 -15.79 -3.21 -7.22
N THR A 283 -17.07 -3.07 -7.52
CA THR A 283 -17.62 -1.91 -8.25
C THR A 283 -17.58 -0.65 -7.38
N TYR A 284 -17.93 0.51 -7.95
CA TYR A 284 -17.81 1.79 -7.23
C TYR A 284 -18.67 1.83 -5.96
N ASP A 285 -19.84 1.17 -6.00
CA ASP A 285 -20.74 0.97 -4.86
C ASP A 285 -20.39 -0.23 -3.97
N ARG A 286 -19.15 -0.75 -4.06
CA ARG A 286 -18.62 -1.86 -3.24
C ARG A 286 -19.32 -3.20 -3.47
N THR A 287 -20.02 -3.38 -4.59
CA THR A 287 -20.52 -4.71 -4.97
C THR A 287 -19.36 -5.57 -5.47
N ASP A 288 -19.22 -6.79 -4.97
CA ASP A 288 -18.20 -7.72 -5.48
C ASP A 288 -18.43 -8.05 -6.96
N LYS A 289 -17.37 -7.97 -7.76
CA LYS A 289 -17.41 -8.42 -9.16
C LYS A 289 -17.28 -9.93 -9.31
N LEU A 290 -16.70 -10.58 -8.31
CA LEU A 290 -16.42 -12.01 -8.25
C LEU A 290 -17.43 -12.69 -7.32
N ASN A 291 -17.79 -13.94 -7.62
CA ASN A 291 -18.62 -14.71 -6.70
C ASN A 291 -17.80 -15.23 -5.51
N SER A 292 -18.48 -15.75 -4.48
CA SER A 292 -17.83 -16.23 -3.24
C SER A 292 -16.74 -17.27 -3.50
N THR A 293 -16.97 -18.24 -4.39
CA THR A 293 -15.98 -19.27 -4.74
C THR A 293 -14.72 -18.67 -5.35
N GLN A 294 -14.87 -17.65 -6.21
CA GLN A 294 -13.74 -16.95 -6.82
C GLN A 294 -12.99 -16.07 -5.81
N ILE A 295 -13.71 -15.45 -4.87
CA ILE A 295 -13.11 -14.69 -3.77
C ILE A 295 -12.29 -15.63 -2.86
N ASP A 296 -12.82 -16.80 -2.51
CA ASP A 296 -12.10 -17.81 -1.73
C ASP A 296 -10.81 -18.25 -2.44
N GLN A 297 -10.85 -18.42 -3.76
CA GLN A 297 -9.66 -18.74 -4.56
C GLN A 297 -8.62 -17.63 -4.52
N ILE A 298 -9.03 -16.37 -4.65
CA ILE A 298 -8.14 -15.21 -4.52
C ILE A 298 -7.54 -15.15 -3.10
N GLN A 299 -8.37 -15.35 -2.08
CA GLN A 299 -7.93 -15.35 -0.68
C GLN A 299 -6.83 -16.38 -0.46
N ILE A 300 -7.03 -17.62 -0.90
CA ILE A 300 -6.05 -18.70 -0.78
C ILE A 300 -4.75 -18.35 -1.52
N LEU A 301 -4.84 -17.79 -2.73
CA LEU A 301 -3.65 -17.43 -3.51
C LEU A 301 -2.86 -16.28 -2.86
N ASN A 302 -3.54 -15.26 -2.33
CA ASN A 302 -2.88 -14.16 -1.63
C ASN A 302 -2.21 -14.62 -0.34
N GLN A 303 -2.87 -15.46 0.45
CA GLN A 303 -2.28 -16.05 1.64
C GLN A 303 -1.09 -16.95 1.28
N LYS A 304 -1.21 -17.72 0.19
CA LYS A 304 -0.11 -18.53 -0.34
C LYS A 304 1.08 -17.65 -0.71
N LEU A 305 0.89 -16.56 -1.46
CA LEU A 305 1.94 -15.60 -1.80
C LEU A 305 2.65 -15.08 -0.54
N ILE A 306 1.88 -14.55 0.42
CA ILE A 306 2.43 -14.01 1.67
C ILE A 306 3.27 -15.08 2.39
N SER A 307 2.72 -16.29 2.58
CA SER A 307 3.39 -17.37 3.30
C SER A 307 4.60 -17.95 2.56
N SER A 308 4.60 -17.93 1.22
CA SER A 308 5.72 -18.45 0.43
C SER A 308 6.86 -17.46 0.34
N MET A 309 6.59 -16.16 0.44
CA MET A 309 7.58 -15.09 0.26
C MET A 309 8.20 -14.60 1.58
N SER A 310 7.46 -14.73 2.69
CA SER A 310 7.95 -14.50 4.06
C SER A 310 8.97 -15.59 4.46
#